data_AF-A0A6A5UEC4-F1
#
_entry.id   AF-A0A6A5UEC4-F1
#
_cell.length_a   1.000
_cell.length_b   1.000
_cell.length_c   1.000
_cell.angle_alpha   90.00
_cell.angle_beta   90.00
_cell.angle_gamma   90.00
#
_symmetry.space_group_name_H-M   'P 1'
#
loop_
_entity.id
_entity.type
_entity.pdbx_description
1 polymer ?
#
loop_
_entity_poly.entity_id
_entity_poly.type
_entity_poly.pdbx_seq_one_letter_code
_entity_poly.pdbx_strand_id
1 'polypeptide(L)'
;MTGFLVSPGYRAPAPDPDDMYIASVVWGFSIASSIFTAVKAIRQSSASWKRSKRVSPYIVMVWLEWLASVLMGIFCWFFLRGTIKPSFQLFFGLVCMWTVQIQLLMQIIVNRISLLWVRRSVATRLKWTVAGILGLINISVFVIWIPARLQISPTWIHLNDIWDRIEKVIFAVIDGGLNGYFIYLVRTKLIANGLTKYMPLFWFNIFMICISMSLDMILIGMMSLRNGFVYVQFHPLVYLIKLHIEMNNADLIIKIVRATNRNDQAQ
;
A
#
# COMPACT_ATOMS: atom_id res chain seq x y z
N MET A 1 -9.25 -10.11 -32.42
CA MET A 1 -8.13 -10.98 -32.00
C MET A 1 -7.79 -10.65 -30.56
N THR A 2 -8.26 -11.49 -29.65
CA THR A 2 -7.95 -11.49 -28.21
C THR A 2 -6.47 -11.87 -28.00
N GLY A 3 -5.86 -11.44 -26.90
CA GLY A 3 -4.46 -11.75 -26.58
C GLY A 3 -4.23 -13.23 -26.25
N PHE A 4 -2.96 -13.63 -26.22
CA PHE A 4 -2.50 -14.98 -25.86
C PHE A 4 -3.16 -15.49 -24.56
N LEU A 5 -3.73 -16.71 -24.60
CA LEU A 5 -4.42 -17.45 -23.51
C LEU A 5 -5.76 -16.88 -22.99
N VAL A 6 -6.39 -15.95 -23.71
CA VAL A 6 -7.76 -15.51 -23.38
C VAL A 6 -8.78 -16.55 -23.85
N SER A 7 -9.76 -16.90 -23.01
CA SER A 7 -10.76 -17.91 -23.38
C SER A 7 -11.54 -17.49 -24.65
N PRO A 8 -11.94 -18.44 -25.52
CA PRO A 8 -12.67 -18.13 -26.76
C PRO A 8 -14.02 -17.41 -26.53
N GLY A 9 -14.56 -17.51 -25.31
CA GLY A 9 -15.82 -16.90 -24.87
C GLY A 9 -15.65 -15.71 -23.93
N TYR A 10 -14.46 -15.11 -23.85
CA TYR A 10 -14.19 -13.99 -22.93
C TYR A 10 -15.16 -12.83 -23.15
N ARG A 11 -16.03 -12.61 -22.17
CA ARG A 11 -16.87 -11.43 -22.10
C ARG A 11 -16.12 -10.42 -21.26
N ALA A 12 -15.47 -9.47 -21.93
CA ALA A 12 -15.03 -8.26 -21.25
C ALA A 12 -16.27 -7.70 -20.54
N PRO A 13 -16.25 -7.50 -19.21
CA PRO A 13 -17.29 -6.69 -18.59
C PRO A 13 -17.13 -5.30 -19.21
N ALA A 14 -17.95 -4.99 -20.21
CA ALA A 14 -18.00 -3.67 -20.80
C ALA A 14 -18.36 -2.73 -19.63
N PRO A 15 -17.49 -1.77 -19.29
CA PRO A 15 -17.82 -0.83 -18.23
C PRO A 15 -19.11 -0.13 -18.61
N ASP A 16 -20.08 -0.12 -17.69
CA ASP A 16 -21.23 0.77 -17.81
C ASP A 16 -20.69 2.22 -17.89
N PRO A 17 -21.36 3.18 -18.54
CA PRO A 17 -20.88 4.56 -18.58
C PRO A 17 -20.59 5.12 -17.17
N ASP A 18 -21.39 4.72 -16.17
CA ASP A 18 -21.22 5.08 -14.77
C ASP A 18 -19.92 4.52 -14.15
N ASP A 19 -19.57 3.27 -14.47
CA ASP A 19 -18.31 2.65 -14.05
C ASP A 19 -17.10 3.41 -14.61
N MET A 20 -17.20 3.89 -15.84
CA MET A 20 -16.16 4.70 -16.47
C MET A 20 -16.03 6.07 -15.80
N TYR A 21 -17.14 6.73 -15.45
CA TYR A 21 -17.09 8.01 -14.72
C TYR A 21 -16.42 7.86 -13.37
N ILE A 22 -16.77 6.82 -12.61
CA ILE A 22 -16.15 6.52 -11.31
C ILE A 22 -14.65 6.29 -11.49
N ALA A 23 -14.26 5.43 -12.44
CA ALA A 23 -12.86 5.15 -12.71
C ALA A 23 -12.07 6.41 -13.12
N SER A 24 -12.69 7.32 -13.89
CA SER A 24 -12.08 8.58 -14.33
C SER A 24 -11.77 9.49 -13.16
N VAL A 25 -12.74 9.63 -12.24
CA VAL A 25 -12.59 10.45 -11.04
C VAL A 25 -11.49 9.87 -10.15
N VAL A 26 -11.52 8.56 -9.91
CA VAL A 26 -10.51 7.85 -9.10
C VAL A 26 -9.12 7.99 -9.72
N TRP A 27 -9.02 7.88 -11.03
CA TRP A 27 -7.77 8.10 -11.75
C TRP A 27 -7.26 9.54 -11.62
N GLY A 28 -8.15 10.54 -11.75
CA GLY A 28 -7.81 11.94 -11.50
C GLY A 28 -7.27 12.17 -10.08
N PHE A 29 -7.94 11.61 -9.07
CA PHE A 29 -7.45 11.63 -7.68
C PHE A 29 -6.13 10.88 -7.50
N SER A 30 -5.91 9.79 -8.24
CA SER A 30 -4.65 9.03 -8.21
C SER A 30 -3.49 9.87 -8.75
N ILE A 31 -3.70 10.60 -9.84
CA ILE A 31 -2.69 11.53 -10.40
C ILE A 31 -2.39 12.64 -9.39
N ALA A 32 -3.41 13.28 -8.82
CA ALA A 32 -3.21 14.32 -7.82
C ALA A 32 -2.39 13.78 -6.63
N SER A 33 -2.80 12.62 -6.10
CA SER A 33 -2.12 11.95 -4.99
C SER A 33 -0.69 11.54 -5.35
N SER A 34 -0.43 11.11 -6.59
CA SER A 34 0.91 10.73 -7.03
C SER A 34 1.85 11.94 -7.08
N ILE A 35 1.38 13.10 -7.52
CA ILE A 35 2.18 14.34 -7.54
C ILE A 35 2.52 14.78 -6.11
N PHE A 36 1.53 14.86 -5.21
CA PHE A 36 1.79 15.25 -3.81
C PHE A 36 2.75 14.28 -3.11
N THR A 37 2.60 12.99 -3.38
CA THR A 37 3.47 11.94 -2.84
C THR A 37 4.87 12.03 -3.42
N ALA A 38 5.02 12.29 -4.73
CA ALA A 38 6.31 12.48 -5.39
C ALA A 38 7.08 13.68 -4.85
N VAL A 39 6.43 14.85 -4.73
CA VAL A 39 7.06 16.07 -4.18
C VAL A 39 7.64 15.79 -2.80
N LYS A 40 6.90 15.05 -1.97
CA LYS A 40 7.34 14.71 -0.63
C LYS A 40 8.44 13.65 -0.62
N ALA A 41 8.34 12.61 -1.45
CA ALA A 41 9.39 11.62 -1.63
C ALA A 41 10.70 12.29 -2.09
N ILE A 42 10.64 13.29 -2.99
CA ILE A 42 11.79 14.09 -3.43
C ILE A 42 12.39 14.87 -2.26
N ARG A 43 11.56 15.57 -1.47
CA ARG A 43 12.03 16.33 -0.30
C ARG A 43 12.73 15.41 0.71
N GLN A 44 12.14 14.24 0.99
CA GLN A 44 12.71 13.27 1.93
C GLN A 44 14.01 12.65 1.38
N SER A 45 14.04 12.33 0.09
CA SER A 45 15.22 11.82 -0.61
C SER A 45 16.37 12.82 -0.57
N SER A 46 16.10 14.09 -0.88
CA SER A 46 17.08 15.17 -0.82
C SER A 46 17.61 15.40 0.58
N ALA A 47 16.73 15.41 1.59
CA ALA A 47 17.13 15.57 2.99
C ALA A 47 18.02 14.42 3.49
N SER A 48 17.74 13.19 3.08
CA SER A 48 18.57 12.03 3.42
C SER A 48 19.92 12.07 2.69
N TRP A 49 19.92 12.44 1.41
CA TRP A 49 21.13 12.56 0.61
C TRP A 49 22.10 13.59 1.21
N LYS A 50 21.58 14.75 1.60
CA LYS A 50 22.36 15.81 2.27
C LYS A 50 22.99 15.36 3.59
N ARG A 51 22.34 14.46 4.34
CA ARG A 51 22.86 13.97 5.64
C ARG A 51 23.86 12.82 5.51
N SER A 52 23.58 11.86 4.65
CA SER A 52 24.30 10.58 4.65
C SER A 52 25.12 10.32 3.38
N LYS A 53 24.93 11.10 2.31
CA LYS A 53 25.48 10.87 0.95
C LYS A 53 25.34 9.43 0.43
N ARG A 54 24.36 8.68 0.95
CA ARG A 54 24.04 7.30 0.58
C ARG A 54 22.53 7.16 0.45
N VAL A 55 22.09 6.33 -0.49
CA VAL A 55 20.68 6.00 -0.66
C VAL A 55 20.28 5.03 0.45
N SER A 56 19.32 5.42 1.28
CA SER A 56 18.80 4.52 2.31
C SER A 56 17.85 3.48 1.70
N PRO A 57 17.83 2.23 2.17
CA PRO A 57 16.89 1.22 1.69
C PRO A 57 15.42 1.68 1.76
N TYR A 58 15.08 2.47 2.78
CA TYR A 58 13.76 3.08 2.92
C TYR A 58 13.37 3.97 1.74
N ILE A 59 14.30 4.81 1.25
CA ILE A 59 14.04 5.68 0.10
C ILE A 59 13.79 4.87 -1.17
N VAL A 60 14.54 3.79 -1.36
CA VAL A 60 14.32 2.88 -2.50
C VAL A 60 12.93 2.26 -2.43
N MET A 61 12.52 1.76 -1.25
CA MET A 61 11.18 1.19 -1.05
C MET A 61 10.07 2.21 -1.37
N VAL A 62 10.22 3.47 -0.92
CA VAL A 62 9.25 4.54 -1.19
C VAL A 62 9.13 4.84 -2.69
N TRP A 63 10.25 4.92 -3.42
CA TRP A 63 10.22 5.19 -4.86
C TRP A 63 9.67 4.02 -5.67
N LEU A 64 10.01 2.79 -5.29
CA LEU A 64 9.47 1.59 -5.94
C LEU A 64 7.96 1.47 -5.71
N GLU A 65 7.48 1.74 -4.49
CA GLU A 65 6.04 1.77 -4.16
C GLU A 65 5.30 2.81 -5.01
N TRP A 66 5.85 4.02 -5.07
CA TRP A 66 5.28 5.11 -5.85
C TRP A 66 5.22 4.74 -7.35
N LEU A 67 6.32 4.22 -7.89
CA LEU A 67 6.41 3.84 -9.30
C LEU A 67 5.43 2.70 -9.64
N ALA A 68 5.37 1.66 -8.82
CA ALA A 68 4.42 0.56 -8.99
C ALA A 68 2.97 1.06 -9.00
N SER A 69 2.63 1.98 -8.09
CA SER A 69 1.29 2.56 -8.01
C SER A 69 0.93 3.42 -9.21
N VAL A 70 1.85 4.28 -9.67
CA VAL A 70 1.61 5.12 -10.85
C VAL A 70 1.46 4.26 -12.11
N LEU A 71 2.36 3.30 -12.33
CA LEU A 71 2.29 2.42 -13.50
C LEU A 71 1.02 1.58 -13.50
N MET A 72 0.66 0.99 -12.36
CA MET A 72 -0.56 0.20 -12.23
C MET A 72 -1.80 1.06 -12.55
N GLY A 73 -1.88 2.28 -12.04
CA GLY A 73 -2.99 3.19 -12.33
C GLY A 73 -3.08 3.57 -13.82
N ILE A 74 -1.94 3.77 -14.48
CA ILE A 74 -1.88 4.02 -15.94
C ILE A 74 -2.42 2.79 -16.69
N PHE A 75 -1.92 1.59 -16.39
CA PHE A 75 -2.33 0.37 -17.08
C PHE A 75 -3.82 0.05 -16.87
N CYS A 76 -4.33 0.23 -15.64
CA CYS A 76 -5.75 0.02 -15.34
C CYS A 76 -6.63 1.01 -16.12
N TRP A 77 -6.25 2.28 -16.19
CA TRP A 77 -6.98 3.30 -16.93
C TRP A 77 -7.02 3.01 -18.43
N PHE A 78 -5.88 2.66 -19.04
CA PHE A 78 -5.82 2.30 -20.46
C PHE A 78 -6.58 1.01 -20.80
N PHE A 79 -6.62 0.07 -19.86
CA PHE A 79 -7.43 -1.14 -19.99
C PHE A 79 -8.92 -0.82 -19.93
N LEU A 80 -9.36 -0.01 -18.97
CA LEU A 80 -10.77 0.42 -18.84
C LEU A 80 -11.24 1.20 -20.07
N ARG A 81 -10.39 2.06 -20.64
CA ARG A 81 -10.66 2.77 -21.90
C ARG A 81 -10.80 1.83 -23.12
N GLY A 82 -10.46 0.55 -23.00
CA GLY A 82 -10.50 -0.42 -24.09
C GLY A 82 -9.38 -0.25 -25.13
N THR A 83 -8.40 0.61 -24.86
CA THR A 83 -7.23 0.81 -25.75
C THR A 83 -6.30 -0.41 -25.72
N ILE A 84 -6.16 -1.03 -24.54
CA ILE A 84 -5.36 -2.23 -24.33
C ILE A 84 -6.31 -3.43 -24.27
N LYS A 85 -6.05 -4.43 -25.12
CA LYS A 85 -6.81 -5.68 -25.13
C LYS A 85 -6.44 -6.55 -23.92
N PRO A 86 -7.39 -7.34 -23.39
CA PRO A 86 -7.09 -8.32 -22.35
C PRO A 86 -6.02 -9.30 -22.82
N SER A 87 -5.00 -9.51 -21.99
CA SER A 87 -3.90 -10.43 -22.23
C SER A 87 -3.38 -10.98 -20.91
N PHE A 88 -2.84 -12.20 -20.93
CA PHE A 88 -2.18 -12.78 -19.76
C PHE A 88 -1.05 -11.88 -19.24
N GLN A 89 -0.25 -11.29 -20.14
CA GLN A 89 0.87 -10.41 -19.79
C GLN A 89 0.41 -9.18 -19.01
N LEU A 90 -0.72 -8.58 -19.40
CA LEU A 90 -1.28 -7.43 -18.68
C LEU A 90 -1.72 -7.83 -17.27
N PHE A 91 -2.48 -8.92 -17.13
CA PHE A 91 -2.96 -9.39 -15.83
C PHE A 91 -1.82 -9.82 -14.92
N PHE A 92 -0.83 -10.54 -15.44
CA PHE A 92 0.38 -10.88 -14.72
C PHE A 92 1.14 -9.63 -14.27
N GLY A 93 1.32 -8.65 -15.16
CA GLY A 93 1.97 -7.38 -14.84
C GLY A 93 1.25 -6.60 -13.74
N LEU A 94 -0.08 -6.54 -13.76
CA LEU A 94 -0.90 -5.89 -12.73
C LEU A 94 -0.73 -6.57 -11.36
N VAL A 95 -0.77 -7.91 -11.31
CA VAL A 95 -0.55 -8.66 -10.05
C VAL A 95 0.88 -8.48 -9.54
N CYS A 96 1.87 -8.44 -10.43
CA CYS A 96 3.26 -8.13 -10.07
C CYS A 96 3.39 -6.74 -9.43
N MET A 97 2.80 -5.71 -10.04
CA MET A 97 2.81 -4.35 -9.47
C MET A 97 2.10 -4.30 -8.13
N TRP A 98 0.95 -4.96 -8.01
CA TRP A 98 0.19 -5.06 -6.77
C TRP A 98 0.94 -5.80 -5.66
N THR A 99 1.66 -6.87 -6.01
CA THR A 99 2.52 -7.61 -5.08
C THR A 99 3.65 -6.73 -4.55
N VAL A 100 4.27 -5.96 -5.45
CA VAL A 100 5.29 -4.96 -5.06
C VAL A 100 4.68 -3.93 -4.10
N GLN A 101 3.46 -3.46 -4.37
CA GLN A 101 2.76 -2.50 -3.51
C GLN A 101 2.56 -3.01 -2.08
N ILE A 102 1.89 -4.16 -1.94
CA ILE A 102 1.61 -4.76 -0.62
C ILE A 102 2.91 -5.04 0.13
N GLN A 103 3.91 -5.61 -0.55
CA GLN A 103 5.15 -6.01 0.10
C GLN A 103 5.93 -4.79 0.59
N LEU A 104 6.10 -3.76 -0.25
CA LEU A 104 6.90 -2.60 0.10
C LEU A 104 6.21 -1.71 1.14
N LEU A 105 4.90 -1.48 1.01
CA LEU A 105 4.15 -0.68 1.97
C LEU A 105 4.20 -1.28 3.38
N MET A 106 3.99 -2.59 3.50
CA MET A 106 4.08 -3.28 4.79
C MET A 106 5.51 -3.24 5.35
N GLN A 107 6.53 -3.41 4.51
CA GLN A 107 7.92 -3.27 4.94
C GLN A 107 8.27 -1.85 5.37
N ILE A 108 7.67 -0.82 4.77
CA ILE A 108 7.82 0.58 5.20
C ILE A 108 7.28 0.75 6.63
N ILE A 109 6.07 0.23 6.92
CA ILE A 109 5.46 0.28 8.26
C ILE A 109 6.33 -0.49 9.27
N VAL A 110 6.75 -1.71 8.95
CA VAL A 110 7.61 -2.50 9.85
C VAL A 110 8.97 -1.85 10.05
N ASN A 111 9.55 -1.25 9.01
CA ASN A 111 10.81 -0.52 9.12
C ASN A 111 10.67 0.71 10.04
N ARG A 112 9.53 1.40 10.01
CA ARG A 112 9.19 2.50 10.93
C ARG A 112 9.14 2.02 12.37
N ILE A 113 8.43 0.91 12.64
CA ILE A 113 8.36 0.29 13.98
C ILE A 113 9.77 -0.14 14.45
N SER A 114 10.56 -0.72 13.55
CA SER A 114 11.94 -1.15 13.82
C SER A 114 12.86 -0.01 14.23
N LEU A 115 12.64 1.23 13.78
CA LEU A 115 13.43 2.38 14.17
C LEU A 115 13.14 2.84 15.60
N LEU A 116 11.95 2.57 16.12
CA LEU A 116 11.61 2.84 17.50
C LEU A 116 12.13 1.76 18.46
N TRP A 117 12.52 0.58 17.97
CA TRP A 117 12.98 -0.52 18.82
C TRP A 117 14.47 -0.39 19.17
N VAL A 118 14.82 -0.66 20.43
CA VAL A 118 16.23 -0.64 20.93
C VAL A 118 17.02 -1.87 20.46
N ARG A 119 16.48 -3.09 20.61
CA ARG A 119 17.03 -4.35 20.07
C ARG A 119 16.72 -4.56 18.58
N ARG A 120 17.76 -4.54 17.75
CA ARG A 120 17.68 -4.75 16.28
C ARG A 120 17.27 -6.18 15.87
N SER A 121 17.62 -7.21 16.64
CA SER A 121 17.37 -8.61 16.29
C SER A 121 15.88 -8.97 16.23
N VAL A 122 15.09 -8.51 17.21
CA VAL A 122 13.64 -8.72 17.25
C VAL A 122 12.97 -8.01 16.08
N ALA A 123 13.42 -6.79 15.78
CA ALA A 123 12.88 -6.02 14.67
C ALA A 123 13.16 -6.67 13.31
N THR A 124 14.34 -7.26 13.12
CA THR A 124 14.65 -8.03 11.90
C THR A 124 13.80 -9.29 11.79
N ARG A 125 13.55 -10.00 12.90
CA ARG A 125 12.64 -11.16 12.91
C ARG A 125 11.23 -10.74 12.49
N LEU A 126 10.70 -9.64 13.03
CA LEU A 126 9.38 -9.12 12.65
C LEU A 126 9.30 -8.80 11.15
N LYS A 127 10.35 -8.18 10.58
CA LYS A 127 10.43 -7.90 9.13
C LYS A 127 10.31 -9.15 8.28
N TRP A 128 11.07 -10.19 8.61
CA TRP A 128 11.06 -11.46 7.86
C TRP A 128 9.77 -12.25 8.06
N THR A 129 9.20 -12.23 9.27
CA THR A 129 7.90 -12.87 9.54
C THR A 129 6.79 -12.23 8.71
N VAL A 130 6.68 -10.90 8.73
CA VAL A 130 5.67 -10.19 7.93
C VAL A 130 5.95 -10.40 6.44
N ALA A 131 7.21 -10.32 6.00
CA ALA A 131 7.57 -10.58 4.60
C ALA A 131 7.15 -11.97 4.11
N GLY A 132 7.37 -13.00 4.95
CA GLY A 132 7.03 -14.38 4.61
C GLY A 132 5.53 -14.62 4.54
N ILE A 133 4.77 -14.11 5.53
CA ILE A 133 3.29 -14.23 5.54
C ILE A 133 2.70 -13.56 4.30
N LEU A 134 3.11 -12.32 4.00
CA LEU A 134 2.64 -11.59 2.81
C LEU A 134 3.07 -12.29 1.52
N GLY A 135 4.29 -12.84 1.46
CA GLY A 135 4.77 -13.60 0.32
C GLY A 135 3.90 -14.82 0.02
N LEU A 136 3.49 -15.58 1.05
CA LEU A 136 2.59 -16.73 0.89
C LEU A 136 1.22 -16.32 0.36
N ILE A 137 0.66 -15.23 0.90
CA ILE A 137 -0.61 -14.68 0.43
C ILE A 137 -0.47 -14.23 -1.04
N ASN A 138 0.56 -13.48 -1.39
CA ASN A 138 0.78 -13.04 -2.77
C ASN A 138 0.87 -14.22 -3.75
N ILE A 139 1.61 -15.29 -3.40
CA ILE A 139 1.67 -16.51 -4.22
C ILE A 139 0.27 -17.09 -4.45
N SER A 140 -0.58 -17.12 -3.42
CA SER A 140 -1.95 -17.61 -3.56
C SER A 140 -2.78 -16.77 -4.54
N VAL A 141 -2.61 -15.43 -4.55
CA VAL A 141 -3.28 -14.53 -5.50
C VAL A 141 -2.85 -14.79 -6.93
N PHE A 142 -1.55 -14.98 -7.16
CA PHE A 142 -1.06 -15.31 -8.51
C PHE A 142 -1.77 -16.53 -9.10
N VAL A 143 -1.96 -17.57 -8.28
CA VAL A 143 -2.57 -18.83 -8.72
C VAL A 143 -4.09 -18.71 -8.88
N ILE A 144 -4.78 -17.94 -8.04
CA ILE A 144 -6.25 -17.87 -8.04
C ILE A 144 -6.78 -16.76 -8.95
N TRP A 145 -6.18 -15.57 -8.90
CA TRP A 145 -6.69 -14.38 -9.59
C TRP A 145 -6.47 -14.42 -11.09
N ILE A 146 -5.30 -14.90 -11.56
CA ILE A 146 -5.00 -14.92 -12.99
C ILE A 146 -5.96 -15.83 -13.77
N PRO A 147 -6.20 -17.10 -13.37
CA PRO A 147 -7.17 -17.97 -14.05
C PRO A 147 -8.60 -17.43 -13.97
N ALA A 148 -8.97 -16.79 -12.86
CA ALA A 148 -10.28 -16.17 -12.69
C ALA A 148 -10.49 -15.00 -13.65
N ARG A 149 -9.49 -14.13 -13.82
CA ARG A 149 -9.56 -13.01 -14.78
C ARG A 149 -9.48 -13.43 -16.22
N LEU A 150 -8.80 -14.54 -16.53
CA LEU A 150 -8.83 -15.15 -17.86
C LEU A 150 -10.15 -15.88 -18.17
N GLN A 151 -11.06 -15.98 -17.20
CA GLN A 151 -12.36 -16.66 -17.33
C GLN A 151 -12.22 -18.10 -17.86
N ILE A 152 -11.25 -18.86 -17.33
CA ILE A 152 -10.99 -20.24 -17.77
C ILE A 152 -12.11 -21.19 -17.32
N SER A 153 -12.63 -21.03 -16.10
CA SER A 153 -13.74 -21.82 -15.56
C SER A 153 -14.57 -21.02 -14.55
N PRO A 154 -15.91 -21.23 -14.47
CA PRO A 154 -16.76 -20.61 -13.46
C PRO A 154 -16.34 -20.95 -12.02
N THR A 155 -15.75 -22.12 -11.79
CA THR A 155 -15.23 -22.51 -10.47
C THR A 155 -14.10 -21.59 -10.00
N TRP A 156 -13.19 -21.21 -10.90
CA TRP A 156 -12.10 -20.29 -10.59
C TRP A 156 -12.60 -18.88 -10.27
N ILE A 157 -13.67 -18.44 -10.93
CA ILE A 157 -14.28 -17.13 -10.68
C ILE A 157 -14.91 -17.11 -9.28
N HIS A 158 -15.71 -18.12 -8.93
CA HIS A 158 -16.33 -18.19 -7.61
C HIS A 158 -15.30 -18.33 -6.48
N LEU A 159 -14.25 -19.14 -6.69
CA LEU A 159 -13.16 -19.27 -5.74
C LEU A 159 -12.45 -17.92 -5.53
N ASN A 160 -12.18 -17.18 -6.60
CA ASN A 160 -11.57 -15.86 -6.51
C ASN A 160 -12.46 -14.89 -5.74
N ASP A 161 -13.77 -14.86 -5.98
CA ASP A 161 -14.68 -13.92 -5.29
C ASP A 161 -14.70 -14.11 -3.77
N ILE A 162 -14.50 -15.34 -3.29
CA ILE A 162 -14.38 -15.65 -1.86
C ILE A 162 -12.97 -15.34 -1.36
N TRP A 163 -11.94 -15.85 -2.06
CA TRP A 163 -10.55 -15.71 -1.64
C TRP A 163 -10.11 -14.24 -1.56
N ASP A 164 -10.47 -13.44 -2.56
CA ASP A 164 -10.14 -12.02 -2.66
C ASP A 164 -10.70 -11.21 -1.47
N ARG A 165 -11.85 -11.62 -0.90
CA ARG A 165 -12.40 -11.01 0.33
C ARG A 165 -11.63 -11.43 1.58
N ILE A 166 -11.35 -12.73 1.72
CA ILE A 166 -10.61 -13.27 2.88
C ILE A 166 -9.23 -12.62 2.97
N GLU A 167 -8.53 -12.57 1.85
CA GLU A 167 -7.21 -11.96 1.76
C GLU A 167 -7.20 -10.49 2.24
N LYS A 168 -8.15 -9.67 1.80
CA LYS A 168 -8.17 -8.25 2.19
C LYS A 168 -8.53 -8.05 3.65
N VAL A 169 -9.35 -8.92 4.22
CA VAL A 169 -9.57 -8.95 5.67
C VAL A 169 -8.26 -9.29 6.40
N ILE A 170 -7.48 -10.25 5.90
CA ILE A 170 -6.16 -10.58 6.47
C ILE A 170 -5.23 -9.37 6.38
N PHE A 171 -5.17 -8.69 5.24
CA PHE A 171 -4.35 -7.48 5.10
C PHE A 171 -4.79 -6.35 6.03
N ALA A 172 -6.10 -6.10 6.17
CA ALA A 172 -6.63 -5.09 7.08
C ALA A 172 -6.29 -5.41 8.55
N VAL A 173 -6.34 -6.69 8.94
CA VAL A 173 -5.95 -7.14 10.29
C VAL A 173 -4.44 -6.94 10.52
N ILE A 174 -3.59 -7.27 9.53
CA ILE A 174 -2.14 -7.06 9.63
C ILE A 174 -1.81 -5.56 9.70
N ASP A 175 -2.41 -4.75 8.82
CA ASP A 175 -2.20 -3.29 8.80
C ASP A 175 -2.62 -2.67 10.14
N GLY A 176 -3.83 -3.00 10.62
CA GLY A 176 -4.33 -2.51 11.90
C GLY A 176 -3.55 -3.01 13.11
N GLY A 177 -3.09 -4.26 13.09
CA GLY A 177 -2.22 -4.81 14.14
C GLY A 177 -0.88 -4.07 14.22
N LEU A 178 -0.22 -3.84 13.08
CA LEU A 178 1.06 -3.13 13.03
C LEU A 178 0.90 -1.65 13.41
N ASN A 179 -0.13 -0.98 12.89
CA ASN A 179 -0.41 0.42 13.21
C ASN A 179 -0.85 0.62 14.66
N GLY A 180 -1.66 -0.28 15.22
CA GLY A 180 -2.02 -0.30 16.63
C GLY A 180 -0.80 -0.52 17.54
N TYR A 181 0.06 -1.49 17.17
CA TYR A 181 1.31 -1.74 17.88
C TYR A 181 2.24 -0.52 17.87
N PHE A 182 2.32 0.18 16.74
CA PHE A 182 3.09 1.41 16.61
C PHE A 182 2.60 2.51 17.57
N ILE A 183 1.28 2.74 17.65
CA ILE A 183 0.69 3.74 18.57
C ILE A 183 1.02 3.40 20.02
N TYR A 184 0.88 2.13 20.40
CA TYR A 184 1.22 1.65 21.75
C TYR A 184 2.68 1.95 22.10
N LEU A 185 3.61 1.68 21.16
CA LEU A 185 5.04 1.91 21.37
C LEU A 185 5.36 3.40 21.51
N VAL A 186 4.79 4.25 20.66
CA VAL A 186 5.00 5.71 20.73
C VAL A 186 4.44 6.27 22.03
N ARG A 187 3.23 5.88 22.44
CA ARG A 187 2.62 6.32 23.70
C ARG A 187 3.48 5.96 24.90
N THR A 188 3.95 4.72 24.96
CA THR A 188 4.80 4.23 26.06
C THR A 188 6.10 5.02 26.15
N LYS A 189 6.76 5.30 25.02
CA LYS A 189 8.00 6.09 25.00
C LYS A 189 7.78 7.57 25.34
N LEU A 190 6.71 8.18 24.86
CA LEU A 190 6.39 9.58 25.17
C LEU A 190 6.13 9.80 26.66
N ILE A 191 5.41 8.87 27.30
CA ILE A 191 5.11 8.92 28.73
C ILE A 191 6.38 8.70 29.55
N ALA A 192 7.18 7.69 29.21
CA ALA A 192 8.42 7.38 29.94
C ALA A 192 9.41 8.55 29.96
N ASN A 193 9.47 9.33 28.87
CA ASN A 193 10.42 10.44 28.74
C ASN A 193 9.83 11.81 29.15
N GLY A 194 8.57 11.87 29.62
CA GLY A 194 7.93 13.12 30.05
C GLY A 194 7.68 14.14 28.91
N LEU A 195 7.66 13.69 27.65
CA LEU A 195 7.55 14.54 26.45
C LEU A 195 6.11 15.01 26.17
N THR A 196 5.41 15.57 27.17
CA THR A 196 4.01 16.04 27.05
C THR A 196 3.83 17.10 25.96
N LYS A 197 4.89 17.87 25.67
CA LYS A 197 4.94 18.86 24.58
C LYS A 197 4.64 18.28 23.19
N TYR A 198 4.83 16.97 22.98
CA TYR A 198 4.61 16.30 21.69
C TYR A 198 3.24 15.62 21.56
N MET A 199 2.35 15.77 22.55
CA MET A 199 0.99 15.19 22.50
C MET A 199 0.14 15.65 21.31
N PRO A 200 0.12 16.93 20.90
CA PRO A 200 -0.63 17.34 19.71
C PRO A 200 -0.16 16.62 18.44
N LEU A 201 1.14 16.37 18.36
CA LEU A 201 1.79 15.70 17.24
C LEU A 201 1.46 14.20 17.21
N PHE A 202 1.33 13.59 18.40
CA PHE A 202 0.84 12.22 18.57
C PHE A 202 -0.63 12.07 18.14
N TRP A 203 -1.51 13.00 18.52
CA TRP A 203 -2.92 12.97 18.11
C TRP A 203 -3.09 13.13 16.60
N PHE A 204 -2.34 14.03 15.98
CA PHE A 204 -2.32 14.15 14.52
C PHE A 204 -1.89 12.84 13.84
N ASN A 205 -0.90 12.15 14.41
CA ASN A 205 -0.45 10.87 13.87
C ASN A 205 -1.50 9.75 14.03
N ILE A 206 -2.19 9.68 15.17
CA ILE A 206 -3.35 8.77 15.34
C ILE A 206 -4.41 9.07 14.28
N PHE A 207 -4.75 10.34 14.07
CA PHE A 207 -5.72 10.73 13.06
C PHE A 207 -5.32 10.24 11.65
N MET A 208 -4.05 10.41 11.28
CA MET A 208 -3.53 9.90 10.01
C MET A 208 -3.57 8.38 9.90
N ILE A 209 -3.33 7.65 10.99
CA ILE A 209 -3.46 6.19 11.05
C ILE A 209 -4.94 5.77 10.91
N CYS A 210 -5.87 6.48 11.54
CA CYS A 210 -7.30 6.24 11.37
C CYS A 210 -7.73 6.41 9.91
N ILE A 211 -7.21 7.43 9.21
CA ILE A 211 -7.43 7.59 7.76
C ILE A 211 -6.87 6.38 7.01
N SER A 212 -5.64 5.95 7.30
CA SER A 212 -5.03 4.77 6.67
C SER A 212 -5.90 3.51 6.81
N MET A 213 -6.42 3.26 8.01
CA MET A 213 -7.31 2.12 8.29
C MET A 213 -8.66 2.24 7.58
N SER A 214 -9.22 3.45 7.50
CA SER A 214 -10.45 3.70 6.75
C SER A 214 -10.29 3.39 5.26
N LEU A 215 -9.11 3.60 4.68
CA LEU A 215 -8.85 3.24 3.28
C LEU A 215 -8.90 1.73 3.04
N ASP A 216 -8.51 0.90 4.01
CA ASP A 216 -8.68 -0.56 3.91
C ASP A 216 -10.16 -0.95 3.95
N MET A 217 -10.93 -0.32 4.83
CA MET A 217 -12.38 -0.55 4.88
C MET A 217 -13.07 -0.14 3.57
N ILE A 218 -12.60 0.96 2.94
CA ILE A 218 -13.05 1.35 1.61
C ILE A 218 -12.69 0.29 0.58
N LEU A 219 -11.44 -0.21 0.53
CA LEU A 219 -11.07 -1.29 -0.40
C LEU A 219 -11.94 -2.54 -0.20
N ILE A 220 -12.25 -2.90 1.06
CA ILE A 220 -13.13 -4.02 1.35
C ILE A 220 -14.55 -3.76 0.83
N GLY A 221 -15.10 -2.57 1.08
CA GLY A 221 -16.43 -2.16 0.62
C GLY A 221 -16.55 -2.13 -0.91
N MET A 222 -15.51 -1.67 -1.62
CA MET A 222 -15.52 -1.54 -3.08
C MET A 222 -15.53 -2.89 -3.80
N MET A 223 -15.22 -4.00 -3.13
CA MET A 223 -15.45 -5.34 -3.68
C MET A 223 -16.93 -5.72 -3.82
N SER A 224 -17.83 -4.96 -3.18
CA SER A 224 -19.27 -5.15 -3.39
C SER A 224 -19.74 -4.58 -4.73
N LEU A 225 -18.89 -3.84 -5.46
CA LEU A 225 -19.21 -3.35 -6.79
C LEU A 225 -19.23 -4.50 -7.80
N ARG A 226 -20.20 -4.45 -8.72
CA ARG A 226 -20.43 -5.50 -9.71
C ARG A 226 -19.33 -5.57 -10.78
N ASN A 227 -18.53 -4.52 -10.92
CA ASN A 227 -17.43 -4.44 -11.89
C ASN A 227 -16.05 -4.59 -11.23
N GLY A 228 -15.43 -5.75 -11.43
CA GLY A 228 -14.15 -6.10 -10.83
C GLY A 228 -12.97 -5.24 -11.26
N PHE A 229 -13.03 -4.52 -12.39
CA PHE A 229 -11.91 -3.68 -12.86
C PHE A 229 -11.95 -2.25 -12.34
N VAL A 230 -13.14 -1.69 -12.10
CA VAL A 230 -13.29 -0.40 -11.41
C VAL A 230 -12.64 -0.49 -10.03
N TYR A 231 -12.86 -1.61 -9.34
CA TYR A 231 -12.21 -1.95 -8.08
C TYR A 231 -10.67 -1.92 -8.17
N VAL A 232 -10.07 -2.46 -9.23
CA VAL A 232 -8.59 -2.49 -9.38
C VAL A 232 -8.01 -1.08 -9.49
N GLN A 233 -8.75 -0.11 -10.04
CA GLN A 233 -8.33 1.29 -10.14
C GLN A 233 -8.18 1.96 -8.75
N PHE A 234 -8.87 1.48 -7.72
CA PHE A 234 -8.76 2.01 -6.35
C PHE A 234 -7.45 1.63 -5.66
N HIS A 235 -6.82 0.52 -6.05
CA HIS A 235 -5.56 0.08 -5.46
C HIS A 235 -4.46 1.14 -5.58
N PRO A 236 -4.09 1.62 -6.79
CA PRO A 236 -3.16 2.73 -6.96
C PRO A 236 -3.44 3.94 -6.07
N LEU A 237 -4.71 4.36 -5.97
CA LEU A 237 -5.10 5.52 -5.18
C LEU A 237 -4.83 5.29 -3.68
N VAL A 238 -5.36 4.19 -3.15
CA VAL A 238 -5.27 3.87 -1.72
C VAL A 238 -3.81 3.68 -1.31
N TYR A 239 -3.01 2.97 -2.10
CA TYR A 239 -1.59 2.77 -1.78
C TYR A 239 -0.78 4.06 -1.88
N LEU A 240 -1.07 4.97 -2.81
CA LEU A 240 -0.43 6.29 -2.85
C LEU A 240 -0.76 7.13 -1.60
N ILE A 241 -2.03 7.15 -1.17
CA ILE A 241 -2.43 7.87 0.04
C ILE A 241 -1.78 7.24 1.28
N LYS A 242 -1.78 5.91 1.40
CA LYS A 242 -1.11 5.19 2.48
C LYS A 242 0.38 5.49 2.51
N LEU A 243 1.07 5.44 1.37
CA LEU A 243 2.48 5.83 1.25
C LEU A 243 2.71 7.28 1.71
N HIS A 244 1.82 8.20 1.33
CA HIS A 244 1.89 9.59 1.76
C HIS A 244 1.77 9.71 3.29
N ILE A 245 0.81 9.01 3.90
CA ILE A 245 0.60 8.95 5.35
C ILE A 245 1.87 8.41 6.04
N GLU A 246 2.40 7.30 5.55
CA GLU A 246 3.59 6.66 6.10
C GLU A 246 4.82 7.58 6.10
N MET A 247 5.04 8.31 5.01
CA MET A 247 6.11 9.30 4.94
C MET A 247 5.90 10.46 5.94
N ASN A 248 4.66 10.92 6.17
CA ASN A 248 4.38 11.99 7.16
C ASN A 248 4.72 11.50 8.57
N ASN A 249 4.31 10.27 8.86
CA ASN A 249 4.51 9.63 10.15
C ASN A 249 6.00 9.37 10.42
N ALA A 250 6.76 8.97 9.40
CA ALA A 250 8.21 8.76 9.51
C ALA A 250 8.98 10.05 9.87
N ASP A 251 8.67 11.18 9.21
CA ASP A 251 9.34 12.46 9.48
C ASP A 251 9.07 12.96 10.91
N LEU A 252 7.89 12.66 11.44
CA LEU A 252 7.43 13.01 12.78
C LEU A 252 8.22 12.24 13.86
N ILE A 253 8.39 10.93 13.68
CA ILE A 253 9.19 10.07 14.57
C ILE A 253 10.62 10.56 14.63
N ILE A 254 11.22 10.92 13.49
CA ILE A 254 12.60 11.42 13.47
C ILE A 254 12.73 12.68 14.34
N LYS A 255 11.73 13.56 14.35
CA LYS A 255 11.72 14.76 15.21
C LYS A 255 11.60 14.38 16.69
N ILE A 256 10.71 13.45 17.04
CA ILE A 256 10.51 12.99 18.42
C ILE A 256 11.76 12.27 18.96
N VAL A 257 12.36 11.37 18.18
CA VAL A 257 13.57 10.64 18.56
C VAL A 257 14.75 11.58 18.75
N ARG A 258 14.93 12.56 17.86
CA ARG A 258 15.99 13.58 18.04
C ARG A 258 15.78 14.44 19.27
N ALA A 259 14.53 14.79 19.59
CA ALA A 259 14.23 15.55 20.80
C ALA A 259 14.48 14.74 22.07
N THR A 260 14.14 13.45 22.05
CA THR A 260 14.40 12.51 23.15
C THR A 260 15.90 12.37 23.43
N ASN A 261 16.70 12.06 22.40
CA ASN A 261 18.14 11.89 22.57
C ASN A 261 18.85 13.15 23.09
N ARG A 262 18.31 14.35 22.77
CA ARG A 262 18.86 15.61 23.26
C ARG A 262 18.55 15.83 24.75
N ASN A 263 17.40 15.34 25.24
CA ASN A 263 17.08 15.37 26.66
C ASN A 263 17.93 14.37 27.45
N ASP A 264 18.14 13.16 26.92
CA ASP A 264 18.98 12.13 27.56
C ASP A 264 20.46 12.57 27.66
N GLN A 265 20.94 13.46 26.78
CA GLN A 265 22.28 14.04 26.83
C GLN A 265 22.38 15.28 27.74
N ALA A 266 21.25 15.85 28.15
CA ALA A 266 21.19 17.03 29.00
C ALA A 266 20.96 16.69 30.49
N GLN A 267 20.72 15.40 30.79
CA GLN A 267 20.68 14.82 32.14
C GLN A 267 22.00 14.10 32.43
#